data_AF-A0A350LSH9-F1
#
_entry.id   AF-A0A350LSH9-F1
#
_cell.length_a   1.000
_cell.length_b   1.000
_cell.length_c   1.000
_cell.angle_alpha   90.00
_cell.angle_beta   90.00
_cell.angle_gamma   90.00
#
_symmetry.space_group_name_H-M   'P 1'
#
loop_
_entity.id
_entity.type
_entity.pdbx_description
1 polymer ?
#
loop_
_entity_poly.entity_id
_entity_poly.type
_entity_poly.pdbx_seq_one_letter_code
_entity_poly.pdbx_strand_id
1 'polypeptide(L)'
;MVPLDRLQRIVERFEYIEAQMAQGGGDLARLGREYAELRPVVEEIRTYRQALDDLEAARGMLDDAEMRELAEGEIAGIEARLPEMEQALRLALLPRDAADAR
;
A
#
# COMPACT_ATOMS: atom_id res chain seq x y z
N MET A 1 5.40 -6.40 -11.08
CA MET A 1 4.43 -5.39 -10.61
C MET A 1 3.30 -6.09 -9.88
N VAL A 2 2.93 -5.61 -8.69
CA VAL A 2 1.74 -6.08 -7.96
C VAL A 2 0.49 -5.46 -8.63
N PRO A 3 -0.58 -6.21 -8.92
CA PRO A 3 -1.77 -5.64 -9.55
C PRO A 3 -2.45 -4.62 -8.63
N LEU A 4 -2.60 -3.35 -9.08
CA LEU A 4 -3.21 -2.28 -8.28
C LEU A 4 -4.66 -2.58 -7.90
N ASP A 5 -5.43 -3.21 -8.80
CA ASP A 5 -6.81 -3.64 -8.50
C ASP A 5 -6.88 -4.61 -7.32
N ARG A 6 -5.86 -5.47 -7.16
CA ARG A 6 -5.78 -6.40 -6.03
C ARG A 6 -5.52 -5.64 -4.74
N LEU A 7 -4.64 -4.65 -4.77
CA LEU A 7 -4.35 -3.81 -3.60
C LEU A 7 -5.60 -3.02 -3.19
N GLN A 8 -6.30 -2.45 -4.16
CA GLN A 8 -7.53 -1.70 -3.92
C GLN A 8 -8.60 -2.55 -3.23
N ARG A 9 -8.86 -3.77 -3.70
CA ARG A 9 -9.85 -4.67 -3.06
C ARG A 9 -9.53 -4.97 -1.59
N ILE A 10 -8.25 -5.02 -1.23
CA ILE A 10 -7.82 -5.28 0.16
C ILE A 10 -8.09 -4.05 1.03
N VAL A 11 -7.80 -2.85 0.50
CA VAL A 11 -8.13 -1.59 1.18
C VAL A 11 -9.64 -1.44 1.36
N GLU A 12 -10.43 -1.71 0.31
CA GLU A 12 -11.91 -1.67 0.38
C GLU A 12 -12.46 -2.66 1.42
N ARG A 13 -11.87 -3.85 1.51
CA ARG A 13 -12.25 -4.84 2.53
C ARG A 13 -11.95 -4.34 3.93
N PHE A 14 -10.79 -3.74 4.14
CA PHE A 14 -10.39 -3.18 5.43
C PHE A 14 -11.33 -2.04 5.86
N GLU A 15 -11.62 -1.10 4.97
CA GLU A 15 -12.54 0.01 5.23
C GLU A 15 -13.96 -0.48 5.53
N TYR A 16 -14.42 -1.53 4.83
CA TYR A 16 -15.69 -2.18 5.15
C TYR A 16 -15.70 -2.75 6.58
N ILE A 17 -14.64 -3.45 6.99
CA ILE A 17 -14.53 -4.02 8.35
C ILE A 17 -14.53 -2.90 9.39
N GLU A 18 -13.76 -1.84 9.16
CA GLU A 18 -13.68 -0.67 10.03
C GLU A 18 -15.06 -0.02 10.21
N ALA A 19 -15.80 0.17 9.11
CA ALA A 19 -17.16 0.71 9.15
C ALA A 19 -18.15 -0.19 9.89
N GLN A 20 -18.07 -1.52 9.72
CA GLN A 20 -18.93 -2.47 10.43
C GLN A 20 -18.66 -2.48 11.94
N MET A 21 -17.37 -2.44 12.33
CA MET A 21 -16.98 -2.35 13.74
C MET A 21 -17.47 -1.06 14.38
N ALA A 22 -17.36 0.09 13.68
CA ALA A 22 -17.82 1.38 14.17
C ALA A 22 -19.35 1.43 14.38
N GLN A 23 -20.11 0.71 13.56
CA GLN A 23 -21.56 0.59 13.70
C GLN A 23 -22.00 -0.40 14.79
N GLY A 24 -21.06 -1.13 15.40
CA GLY A 24 -21.37 -2.18 16.38
C GLY A 24 -22.10 -3.38 15.78
N GLY A 25 -22.04 -3.56 14.45
CA GLY A 25 -22.74 -4.61 13.72
C GLY A 25 -21.94 -5.90 13.60
N GLY A 26 -22.64 -7.04 13.55
CA GLY A 26 -22.06 -8.35 13.25
C GLY A 26 -21.24 -8.97 14.38
N ASP A 27 -20.36 -9.92 14.02
CA ASP A 27 -19.46 -10.60 14.95
C ASP A 27 -18.18 -9.76 15.15
N LEU A 28 -18.21 -8.89 16.16
CA LEU A 28 -17.10 -7.99 16.49
C LEU A 28 -15.79 -8.74 16.80
N ALA A 29 -15.86 -9.95 17.36
CA ALA A 29 -14.66 -10.74 17.64
C ALA A 29 -14.02 -11.24 16.35
N ARG A 30 -14.82 -11.68 15.38
CA ARG A 30 -14.33 -12.08 14.05
C ARG A 30 -13.81 -10.88 13.26
N LEU A 31 -14.55 -9.77 13.25
CA LEU A 31 -14.14 -8.55 12.55
C LEU A 31 -12.85 -7.97 13.14
N GLY A 32 -12.69 -7.97 14.46
CA GLY A 32 -11.47 -7.51 15.12
C GLY A 32 -10.22 -8.33 14.76
N ARG A 33 -10.36 -9.65 14.60
CA ARG A 33 -9.26 -10.51 14.10
C ARG A 33 -8.89 -10.18 12.65
N GLU A 34 -9.89 -10.09 11.78
CA GLU A 34 -9.67 -9.79 10.36
C GLU A 34 -9.05 -8.38 10.18
N TYR A 35 -9.51 -7.40 10.95
CA TYR A 35 -8.93 -6.06 10.99
C TYR A 35 -7.45 -6.09 11.39
N ALA A 36 -7.11 -6.80 12.48
CA ALA A 36 -5.75 -6.87 12.96
C ALA A 36 -4.80 -7.55 11.95
N GLU A 37 -5.29 -8.54 11.20
CA GLU A 37 -4.53 -9.22 10.16
C GLU A 37 -4.31 -8.35 8.92
N LEU A 38 -5.34 -7.61 8.49
CA LEU A 38 -5.27 -6.77 7.29
C LEU A 38 -4.54 -5.44 7.51
N ARG A 39 -4.58 -4.89 8.72
CA ARG A 39 -3.99 -3.59 9.05
C ARG A 39 -2.54 -3.42 8.56
N PRO A 40 -1.57 -4.30 8.89
CA PRO A 40 -0.18 -4.11 8.45
C PRO A 40 -0.06 -4.14 6.92
N VAL A 41 -0.83 -5.01 6.24
CA VAL A 41 -0.83 -5.10 4.77
C VAL A 41 -1.38 -3.81 4.15
N VAL A 42 -2.46 -3.26 4.72
CA VAL A 42 -3.07 -2.01 4.24
C VAL A 42 -2.15 -0.81 4.46
N GLU A 43 -1.43 -0.76 5.58
CA GLU A 43 -0.42 0.28 5.84
C GLU A 43 0.71 0.24 4.79
N GLU A 44 1.21 -0.95 4.43
CA GLU A 44 2.17 -1.09 3.32
C GLU A 44 1.58 -0.66 1.97
N ILE A 45 0.33 -1.05 1.68
CA ILE A 45 -0.35 -0.67 0.43
C ILE A 45 -0.48 0.85 0.31
N ARG A 46 -0.92 1.52 1.38
CA ARG A 46 -1.07 2.98 1.42
C ARG A 46 0.28 3.66 1.20
N THR A 47 1.34 3.17 1.83
CA THR A 47 2.69 3.71 1.67
C THR A 47 3.19 3.56 0.23
N TYR A 48 2.95 2.40 -0.40
CA TYR A 48 3.31 2.17 -1.81
C TYR A 48 2.53 3.06 -2.77
N ARG A 49 1.22 3.22 -2.56
CA ARG A 49 0.40 4.13 -3.38
C ARG A 49 0.87 5.57 -3.24
N GLN A 50 1.15 6.03 -2.02
CA GLN A 50 1.71 7.37 -1.80
C GLN A 50 3.02 7.57 -2.56
N ALA A 51 3.92 6.58 -2.54
CA ALA A 51 5.17 6.67 -3.30
C ALA A 51 4.94 6.77 -4.83
N LEU A 52 3.92 6.10 -5.37
CA LEU A 52 3.55 6.25 -6.78
C LEU A 52 2.97 7.64 -7.08
N ASP A 53 2.12 8.16 -6.20
CA ASP A 53 1.54 9.49 -6.33
C ASP A 53 2.62 10.59 -6.22
N ASP A 54 3.56 10.44 -5.29
CA ASP A 54 4.73 11.31 -5.12
C ASP A 54 5.63 11.28 -6.36
N LEU A 55 5.83 10.09 -6.94
CA LEU A 55 6.61 9.94 -8.18
C LEU A 55 5.95 10.66 -9.36
N GLU A 56 4.62 10.56 -9.49
CA GLU A 56 3.87 11.28 -10.53
C GLU A 56 3.95 12.79 -10.32
N ALA A 57 3.78 13.24 -9.07
CA ALA A 57 3.90 14.66 -8.70
C ALA A 57 5.31 15.21 -9.03
N ALA A 58 6.37 14.49 -8.64
CA ALA A 58 7.75 14.89 -8.93
C ALA A 58 8.03 14.91 -10.44
N ARG A 59 7.51 13.94 -11.20
CA ARG A 59 7.59 13.97 -12.67
C ARG A 59 6.90 15.18 -13.28
N GLY A 60 5.78 15.62 -12.71
CA GLY A 60 5.10 16.85 -13.11
C GLY A 60 5.91 18.14 -12.86
N MET A 61 6.88 18.10 -11.94
CA MET A 61 7.76 19.24 -11.65
C MET A 61 8.96 19.35 -12.62
N LEU A 62 9.23 18.34 -13.45
CA LEU A 62 10.38 18.33 -14.37
C LEU A 62 10.31 19.40 -15.47
N ASP A 63 9.13 19.93 -15.74
CA ASP A 63 8.91 21.00 -16.72
C ASP A 63 9.32 22.38 -16.18
N ASP A 64 9.48 22.53 -14.86
CA ASP A 64 9.98 23.74 -14.23
C ASP A 64 11.50 23.65 -14.03
N ALA A 65 12.24 24.54 -14.70
CA ALA A 65 13.70 24.56 -14.68
C ALA A 65 14.29 24.83 -13.29
N GLU A 66 13.58 25.55 -12.41
CA GLU A 66 14.03 25.83 -11.04
C GLU A 66 13.81 24.61 -10.14
N MET A 67 12.79 23.79 -10.42
CA MET A 67 12.43 22.61 -9.63
C MET A 67 13.06 21.31 -10.16
N ARG A 68 13.62 21.31 -11.37
CA ARG A 68 14.11 20.10 -12.05
C ARG A 68 15.12 19.29 -11.24
N GLU A 69 16.13 19.94 -10.66
CA GLU A 69 17.17 19.24 -9.88
C GLU A 69 16.59 18.55 -8.63
N LEU A 70 15.65 19.23 -7.96
CA LEU A 70 14.93 18.67 -6.81
C LEU A 70 14.08 17.47 -7.24
N ALA A 71 13.31 17.63 -8.31
CA ALA A 71 12.44 16.60 -8.87
C ALA A 71 13.23 15.35 -9.29
N GLU A 72 14.39 15.51 -9.94
CA GLU A 72 15.26 14.41 -10.33
C GLU A 72 15.77 13.62 -9.11
N GLY A 73 16.12 14.32 -8.02
CA GLY A 73 16.52 13.70 -6.76
C GLY A 73 15.39 12.91 -6.11
N GLU A 74 14.18 13.48 -6.05
CA GLU A 74 12.99 12.81 -5.49
C GLU A 74 12.62 11.57 -6.32
N ILE A 75 12.57 11.70 -7.64
CA ILE A 75 12.30 10.60 -8.58
C ILE A 75 13.30 9.47 -8.35
N ALA A 76 14.61 9.77 -8.33
CA ALA A 76 15.63 8.75 -8.15
C ALA A 76 15.51 8.04 -6.78
N GLY A 77 15.20 8.79 -5.71
CA GLY A 77 14.99 8.23 -4.38
C GLY A 77 13.77 7.33 -4.29
N ILE A 78 12.66 7.72 -4.93
CA ILE A 78 11.43 6.91 -4.96
C ILE A 78 11.62 5.66 -5.81
N GLU A 79 12.19 5.80 -7.02
CA GLU A 79 12.44 4.69 -7.93
C GLU A 79 13.39 3.64 -7.33
N ALA A 80 14.34 4.06 -6.49
CA ALA A 80 15.21 3.13 -5.77
C ALA A 80 14.45 2.29 -4.71
N ARG A 81 13.39 2.83 -4.12
CA ARG A 81 12.63 2.18 -3.02
C ARG A 81 11.45 1.35 -3.52
N LEU A 82 10.85 1.72 -4.66
CA LEU A 82 9.68 1.02 -5.23
C LEU A 82 9.86 -0.50 -5.37
N PRO A 83 11.01 -1.04 -5.83
CA PRO A 83 11.19 -2.48 -5.96
C PRO A 83 11.10 -3.23 -4.62
N GLU A 84 11.64 -2.66 -3.55
CA GLU A 84 11.60 -3.24 -2.21
C GLU A 84 10.18 -3.22 -1.65
N MET A 85 9.47 -2.11 -1.84
CA MET A 85 8.06 -1.97 -1.44
C MET A 85 7.17 -2.96 -2.20
N GLU A 86 7.39 -3.14 -3.51
CA GLU A 86 6.68 -4.15 -4.29
C GLU A 86 6.96 -5.57 -3.79
N GLN A 87 8.20 -5.87 -3.42
CA GLN A 87 8.57 -7.18 -2.91
C GLN A 87 7.92 -7.46 -1.55
N ALA A 88 7.96 -6.48 -0.64
CA ALA A 88 7.29 -6.56 0.66
C ALA A 88 5.78 -6.84 0.47
N LEU A 89 5.11 -6.07 -0.39
CA LEU A 89 3.72 -6.29 -0.73
C LEU A 89 3.48 -7.68 -1.34
N ARG A 90 4.32 -8.16 -2.25
CA ARG A 90 4.15 -9.52 -2.81
C ARG A 90 4.19 -10.58 -1.72
N LEU A 91 5.10 -10.46 -0.75
CA LEU A 91 5.24 -11.39 0.36
C LEU A 91 4.04 -11.29 1.31
N ALA A 92 3.63 -10.08 1.67
CA ALA A 92 2.47 -9.83 2.53
C ALA A 92 1.15 -10.36 1.94
N LEU A 93 1.06 -10.44 0.62
CA LEU A 93 -0.10 -10.94 -0.12
C LEU A 93 -0.10 -12.44 -0.38
N LEU A 94 0.94 -13.17 0.06
CA LEU A 94 0.94 -14.63 -0.01
C LEU A 94 -0.07 -15.20 0.99
N PRO A 95 -0.78 -16.28 0.64
CA PRO A 95 -1.54 -17.03 1.62
C PRO A 95 -0.62 -17.44 2.78
N ARG A 96 -1.13 -17.40 4.02
CA ARG A 96 -0.37 -17.85 5.21
C ARG A 96 0.30 -19.22 5.00
N ASP A 97 -0.40 -20.16 4.35
CA ASP A 97 0.12 -21.51 4.06
C ASP A 97 1.32 -21.54 3.09
N ALA A 98 1.51 -20.50 2.28
CA ALA A 98 2.66 -20.38 1.37
C ALA A 98 3.85 -19.61 1.99
N ALA A 99 3.58 -18.81 3.03
CA ALA A 99 4.61 -18.07 3.77
C ALA A 99 5.37 -18.96 4.78
N ASP A 100 4.70 -19.98 5.33
CA ASP A 100 5.26 -20.93 6.32
C ASP A 100 6.09 -22.07 5.70
N ALA A 101 6.27 -22.11 4.37
CA ALA A 101 7.08 -23.12 3.69
C ALA A 101 8.60 -22.80 3.65
N ARG A 102 9.10 -22.06 4.65
CA ARG A 102 10.52 -21.68 4.76
C ARG A 102 11.25 -22.41 5.88
#